data_AF-A0A1B6KPY1-F1
#
_entry.id   AF-A0A1B6KPY1-F1
#
_cell.length_a   1.000
_cell.length_b   1.000
_cell.length_c   1.000
_cell.angle_alpha   90.00
_cell.angle_beta   90.00
_cell.angle_gamma   90.00
#
_symmetry.space_group_name_H-M   'P 1'
#
loop_
_entity.id
_entity.type
_entity.pdbx_description
1 polymer ?
#
loop_
_entity_poly.entity_id
_entity_poly.type
_entity_poly.pdbx_seq_one_letter_code
_entity_poly.pdbx_strand_id
1 'polypeptide(L)'
;MQKIYMDVYGPLPKSSNQNEYILIMVDDFTKYNWVAPLRKVTSGNVLKTLENSVFKSFGLPECIVSDNAAYFTSEELRTGLFQCGVKFLQPFLTIPKVTNQRGI
;
A
#
# COMPACT_ATOMS: atom_id res chain seq x y z
N MET A 1 3.79 -15.90 -5.00
CA MET A 1 3.70 -14.91 -3.91
C MET A 1 2.30 -14.97 -3.33
N GLN A 2 2.12 -15.29 -2.06
CA GLN A 2 0.78 -15.54 -1.50
C GLN A 2 0.16 -14.27 -0.91
N LYS A 3 0.90 -13.52 -0.10
CA LYS A 3 0.35 -12.41 0.67
C LYS A 3 1.32 -11.25 0.75
N ILE A 4 0.82 -10.05 0.47
CA ILE A 4 1.56 -8.80 0.64
C ILE A 4 0.85 -7.94 1.66
N TYR A 5 1.60 -7.37 2.60
CA TYR A 5 1.13 -6.31 3.48
C TYR A 5 1.45 -4.96 2.87
N MET A 6 0.46 -4.07 2.87
CA MET A 6 0.57 -2.73 2.32
C MET A 6 0.28 -1.69 3.40
N ASP A 7 1.10 -0.66 3.45
CA ASP A 7 0.96 0.47 4.36
C ASP A 7 1.41 1.77 3.69
N VAL A 8 0.92 2.90 4.17
CA VAL A 8 1.33 4.23 3.71
C VAL A 8 1.84 5.06 4.88
N TYR A 9 3.04 5.59 4.69
CA TYR A 9 3.66 6.51 5.63
C TYR A 9 3.59 7.96 5.12
N GLY A 10 3.12 8.87 5.97
CA GLY A 10 3.04 10.31 5.68
C GLY A 10 1.85 11.00 6.34
N PRO A 11 1.61 12.29 6.04
CA PRO A 11 2.37 13.12 5.10
C PRO A 11 3.77 13.51 5.63
N LEU A 12 4.73 13.60 4.72
CA LEU A 12 6.12 14.02 4.95
C LEU A 12 6.39 15.38 4.32
N PRO A 13 7.47 16.09 4.74
CA PRO A 13 7.93 17.26 4.03
C PRO A 13 8.12 16.97 2.54
N LYS A 14 7.57 17.83 1.69
CA LYS A 14 7.64 17.68 0.23
C LYS A 14 9.08 17.52 -0.22
N SER A 15 9.36 16.40 -0.88
CA SER A 15 10.61 16.25 -1.63
C SER A 15 10.66 17.23 -2.82
N SER A 16 11.83 17.38 -3.43
CA SER A 16 12.00 18.14 -4.69
C SER A 16 11.01 17.70 -5.78
N ASN A 17 10.65 16.42 -5.79
CA ASN A 17 9.70 15.82 -6.73
C ASN A 17 8.23 15.90 -6.29
N GLN A 18 7.92 16.69 -5.26
CA GLN A 18 6.58 16.87 -4.68
C GLN A 18 5.97 15.57 -4.12
N ASN A 19 6.79 14.59 -3.76
CA ASN A 19 6.32 13.40 -3.03
C ASN A 19 6.18 13.71 -1.55
N GLU A 20 5.04 13.33 -0.98
CA GLU A 20 4.64 13.58 0.42
C GLU A 20 4.34 12.28 1.18
N TYR A 21 4.25 11.15 0.48
CA TYR A 21 3.88 9.87 1.05
C TYR A 21 4.83 8.78 0.58
N ILE A 22 4.91 7.70 1.34
CA ILE A 22 5.67 6.50 0.99
C ILE A 22 4.72 5.31 1.08
N LEU A 23 4.55 4.60 -0.03
CA LEU A 23 3.86 3.31 -0.08
C LEU A 23 4.87 2.20 0.24
N ILE A 24 4.57 1.43 1.26
CA ILE A 24 5.38 0.31 1.72
C ILE A 24 4.59 -0.96 1.40
N MET A 25 5.22 -1.91 0.73
CA MET A 25 4.66 -3.21 0.40
C MET A 25 5.64 -4.28 0.85
N VAL A 26 5.19 -5.27 1.61
CA VAL A 26 6.04 -6.30 2.21
C VAL A 26 5.47 -7.67 1.88
N ASP A 27 6.27 -8.51 1.23
CA ASP A 27 5.91 -9.91 1.05
C ASP A 27 6.00 -10.67 2.38
N ASP A 28 4.95 -11.44 2.70
CA ASP A 28 4.87 -12.14 3.98
C ASP A 28 5.91 -13.26 4.11
N PHE A 29 6.25 -13.93 3.00
CA PHE A 29 7.13 -15.09 3.03
C PHE A 29 8.62 -14.70 3.03
N THR A 30 9.05 -13.95 2.02
CA THR A 30 10.45 -13.58 1.82
C THR A 30 10.89 -12.39 2.67
N LYS A 31 9.92 -11.65 3.23
CA LYS A 31 10.16 -10.34 3.86
C LYS A 31 10.81 -9.33 2.91
N TYR A 32 10.67 -9.54 1.59
CA TYR A 32 11.09 -8.57 0.59
C TYR A 32 10.19 -7.34 0.66
N ASN A 33 10.79 -6.15 0.62
CA ASN A 33 10.10 -4.89 0.79
C ASN A 33 10.21 -4.05 -0.50
N TRP A 34 9.08 -3.59 -1.02
CA TRP A 34 9.03 -2.53 -2.02
C TRP A 34 8.62 -1.23 -1.35
N VAL A 35 9.38 -0.18 -1.63
CA VAL A 35 9.14 1.17 -1.09
C VAL A 35 9.05 2.12 -2.26
N ALA A 36 7.91 2.80 -2.39
CA ALA A 36 7.64 3.69 -3.51
C ALA A 36 7.13 5.05 -3.03
N PRO A 37 7.76 6.17 -3.45
CA PRO A 37 7.29 7.50 -3.08
C PRO A 37 6.03 7.87 -3.87
N LEU A 38 5.08 8.51 -3.20
CA LEU A 38 3.81 8.98 -3.76
C LEU A 38 3.63 10.49 -3.51
N ARG A 39 3.13 11.21 -4.52
CA ARG A 39 2.69 12.61 -4.38
C ARG A 39 1.39 12.71 -3.61
N LYS A 40 0.44 11.82 -3.93
CA LYS A 40 -0.86 11.71 -3.26
C LYS A 40 -1.23 10.25 -3.13
N VAL A 41 -1.87 9.91 -2.01
CA VAL A 41 -2.41 8.58 -1.75
C VAL A 41 -3.79 8.48 -2.40
N THR A 42 -3.79 8.27 -3.72
CA THR A 42 -5.01 7.98 -4.48
C THR A 42 -4.96 6.55 -4.96
N SER A 43 -6.13 5.93 -5.12
CA SER A 43 -6.25 4.54 -5.52
C SER A 43 -5.60 4.24 -6.86
N GLY A 44 -5.80 5.11 -7.85
CA GLY A 44 -5.10 5.00 -9.13
C GLY A 44 -3.57 5.08 -9.02
N ASN A 45 -3.03 5.93 -8.14
CA ASN A 45 -1.58 6.00 -7.91
C ASN A 45 -1.06 4.74 -7.22
N VAL A 46 -1.79 4.21 -6.24
CA VAL A 46 -1.44 2.96 -5.53
C VAL A 46 -1.47 1.78 -6.50
N LEU A 47 -2.53 1.63 -7.28
CA LEU A 47 -2.67 0.54 -8.27
C LEU A 47 -1.55 0.60 -9.31
N LYS A 48 -1.31 1.78 -9.90
CA LYS A 48 -0.20 1.97 -10.84
C LYS A 48 1.16 1.66 -10.22
N THR A 49 1.33 1.94 -8.93
CA THR A 49 2.57 1.63 -8.22
C THR A 49 2.72 0.12 -8.03
N LEU A 50 1.67 -0.57 -7.57
CA LEU A 50 1.63 -2.04 -7.44
C LEU A 50 1.94 -2.75 -8.76
N GLU A 51 1.34 -2.29 -9.85
CA GLU A 51 1.61 -2.80 -11.19
C GLU A 51 3.09 -2.64 -11.58
N ASN A 52 3.66 -1.47 -11.33
CA ASN A 52 5.02 -1.17 -11.74
C ASN A 52 6.10 -1.79 -10.85
N SER A 53 5.80 -2.05 -9.58
CA SER A 53 6.76 -2.63 -8.63
C SER A 53 6.55 -4.14 -8.50
N VAL A 54 5.47 -4.54 -7.84
CA VAL A 54 5.19 -5.91 -7.43
C VAL A 54 4.85 -6.77 -8.64
N PHE A 55 3.87 -6.36 -9.44
CA PHE A 55 3.31 -7.24 -10.48
C PHE A 55 4.32 -7.50 -11.60
N LYS A 56 5.09 -6.48 -12.00
CA LYS A 56 6.15 -6.64 -12.99
C LYS A 56 7.35 -7.46 -12.50
N SER A 57 7.68 -7.39 -11.21
CA SER A 57 8.90 -8.03 -10.69
C SER A 57 8.68 -9.48 -10.25
N PHE A 58 7.55 -9.77 -9.59
CA PHE A 58 7.28 -11.08 -8.96
C PHE A 58 5.94 -11.69 -9.37
N GLY A 59 5.20 -11.05 -10.29
CA GLY A 59 3.86 -11.45 -10.69
C GLY A 59 2.78 -11.02 -9.69
N LEU A 60 1.57 -11.53 -9.90
CA LEU A 60 0.40 -11.17 -9.10
C LEU A 60 0.39 -11.94 -7.77
N PRO A 61 0.19 -11.25 -6.62
CA PRO A 61 -0.04 -11.91 -5.34
C PRO A 61 -1.45 -12.52 -5.28
N GLU A 62 -1.66 -13.57 -4.47
CA GLU A 62 -3.00 -14.09 -4.22
C GLU A 62 -3.85 -13.10 -3.41
N CYS A 63 -3.24 -12.41 -2.44
CA CYS A 63 -3.90 -11.39 -1.65
C CYS A 63 -3.00 -10.23 -1.21
N ILE A 64 -3.63 -9.06 -1.07
CA ILE A 64 -3.05 -7.86 -0.48
C ILE A 64 -3.82 -7.55 0.80
N VAL A 65 -3.09 -7.35 1.88
CA VAL A 65 -3.62 -6.97 3.19
C VAL A 65 -3.23 -5.53 3.46
N SER A 66 -4.18 -4.68 3.79
CA SER A 66 -3.93 -3.27 4.13
C SER A 66 -4.80 -2.85 5.31
N ASP A 67 -4.38 -1.85 6.07
CA ASP A 67 -5.22 -1.26 7.10
C ASP A 67 -6.47 -0.57 6.49
N ASN A 68 -7.46 -0.28 7.34
CA ASN A 68 -8.72 0.38 6.93
C ASN A 68 -8.55 1.90 6.71
N ALA A 69 -7.36 2.38 6.33
CA ALA A 69 -7.22 3.79 5.99
C ALA A 69 -8.11 4.11 4.78
N ALA A 70 -8.74 5.30 4.81
CA ALA A 70 -9.68 5.75 3.78
C ALA A 70 -9.10 5.70 2.36
N TYR A 71 -7.78 5.83 2.24
CA TYR A 71 -7.04 5.76 0.99
C TYR A 71 -7.04 4.36 0.34
N PHE A 72 -7.17 3.30 1.15
CA PHE A 72 -7.15 1.91 0.71
C PHE A 72 -8.55 1.28 0.66
N THR A 73 -9.56 1.95 1.21
CA THR A 73 -10.95 1.48 1.21
C THR A 73 -11.72 1.86 -0.05
N SER A 74 -11.10 2.53 -1.03
CA SER A 74 -11.84 2.96 -2.21
C SER A 74 -12.32 1.77 -3.05
N GLU A 75 -13.52 1.92 -3.61
CA GLU A 75 -14.10 0.94 -4.52
C GLU A 75 -13.25 0.75 -5.78
N GLU A 76 -12.61 1.81 -6.26
CA GLU A 76 -11.69 1.78 -7.40
C GLU A 76 -10.51 0.82 -7.16
N LEU A 77 -9.88 0.88 -5.98
CA LEU A 77 -8.75 0.00 -5.67
C LEU A 77 -9.20 -1.46 -5.58
N ARG A 78 -10.32 -1.71 -4.90
CA ARG A 78 -10.90 -3.05 -4.77
C ARG A 78 -11.27 -3.64 -6.13
N THR A 79 -11.86 -2.82 -7.00
CA THR A 79 -12.27 -3.23 -8.35
C THR A 79 -11.05 -3.51 -9.22
N GLY A 80 -10.03 -2.64 -9.20
CA GLY A 80 -8.79 -2.87 -9.94
C GLY A 80 -8.07 -4.15 -9.52
N LEU A 81 -7.95 -4.39 -8.21
CA LEU A 81 -7.36 -5.62 -7.69
C LEU A 81 -8.19 -6.86 -8.05
N PHE A 82 -9.52 -6.77 -7.96
CA PHE A 82 -10.41 -7.86 -8.35
C PHE A 82 -10.29 -8.21 -9.84
N GLN A 83 -10.18 -7.21 -10.71
CA GLN A 83 -9.96 -7.41 -12.15
C GLN A 83 -8.62 -8.08 -12.44
N CYS A 84 -7.59 -7.82 -11.62
CA CYS A 84 -6.31 -8.52 -11.69
C CYS A 84 -6.34 -9.92 -11.04
N GLY A 85 -7.48 -10.36 -10.46
CA GLY A 85 -7.58 -11.64 -9.74
C GLY A 85 -6.95 -11.63 -8.35
N VAL A 86 -6.63 -10.45 -7.80
CA VAL A 86 -6.00 -10.27 -6.49
C VAL A 86 -7.07 -10.02 -5.42
N LYS A 87 -7.04 -10.78 -4.32
CA LYS A 87 -7.96 -10.57 -3.20
C LYS A 87 -7.48 -9.41 -2.32
N PHE A 88 -8.35 -8.45 -2.05
CA PHE A 88 -8.05 -7.39 -1.09
C PHE A 88 -8.64 -7.74 0.29
N LEU A 89 -7.78 -7.81 1.31
CA LEU A 89 -8.12 -8.20 2.66
C LEU A 89 -7.90 -7.04 3.62
N GLN A 90 -8.86 -6.85 4.53
CA GLN A 90 -8.77 -5.87 5.62
C GLN A 90 -8.65 -6.65 6.94
N PRO A 91 -7.63 -6.39 7.77
CA PRO A 91 -7.53 -7.03 9.07
C PRO A 91 -8.69 -6.54 9.96
N PHE A 92 -9.47 -7.49 10.49
CA PHE A 92 -10.62 -7.21 11.37
C PHE A 92 -10.20 -6.62 12.73
N LEU A 93 -8.94 -6.84 13.14
CA LEU A 93 -8.38 -6.32 14.39
C LEU A 93 -7.47 -5.14 14.05
N THR A 94 -7.88 -3.95 14.45
CA THR A 94 -7.08 -2.73 14.44
C THR A 94 -5.78 -3.01 15.18
N ILE A 95 -4.64 -3.07 14.48
CA ILE A 95 -3.35 -2.89 15.15
C ILE A 95 -3.41 -1.45 15.70
N PRO A 96 -3.35 -1.22 17.01
CA PRO A 96 -3.41 0.13 17.55
C PRO A 96 -2.27 0.92 16.90
N LYS A 97 -2.63 1.96 16.13
CA LYS A 97 -1.66 2.88 15.55
C LYS A 97 -0.79 3.36 16.71
N VAL A 98 0.51 3.09 16.65
CA VAL A 98 1.48 3.74 17.54
C VAL A 98 1.48 5.21 17.14
N THR A 99 0.51 5.95 17.67
CA THR A 99 0.40 7.39 17.53
C THR A 99 1.40 7.99 18.50
N ASN A 100 2.67 8.01 18.12
CA ASN A 100 3.64 8.87 18.77
C ASN A 100 4.18 9.87 17.76
N GLN A 101 3.35 10.88 17.47
CA GLN A 101 3.79 12.16 16.92
C GLN A 101 3.15 13.29 17.75
N ARG A 102 3.60 13.42 19.00
CA ARG A 102 3.57 14.69 19.72
C ARG A 102 4.92 14.85 20.41
N GLY A 103 5.73 15.75 19.87
CA GLY A 103 7.05 16.05 20.38
C GLY A 103 7.68 17.22 19.63
N ILE A 104 7.01 18.37 19.65
CA ILE A 104 7.55 19.71 19.91
C ILE A 104 6.38 20.62 20.31
#